data_AF-A0A382T7Q9-F1
#
_entry.id   AF-A0A382T7Q9-F1
#
_cell.length_a   1.000
_cell.length_b   1.000
_cell.length_c   1.000
_cell.angle_alpha   90.00
_cell.angle_beta   90.00
_cell.angle_gamma   90.00
#
_symmetry.space_group_name_H-M   'P 1'
#
loop_
_entity.id
_entity.type
_entity.pdbx_description
1 polymer ?
#
loop_
_entity_poly.entity_id
_entity_poly.type
_entity_poly.pdbx_seq_one_letter_code
_entity_poly.pdbx_strand_id
1 'polypeptide(L)'
;AAHSDGATVTNFSDYAAWGQAATTTDKVAEPGLWSLDNLGSTLIALIFNGAVFEWDADLSNAVDTRATIISGAPTASRDMLVSTPDRHLVLFGTETTIGDTTTQDDMFVRFSSQEDITDWTPTAINTAGTQRLAAGSRIMGAKLGRNAIYVWTDTSLFTMRFVGTPFTFAYEQVGTNCGLIGKNAAVEVDGAAYWMSDNGFFRFTGKLESMDCLVEDYVYDDLNTTSNQFIYCGINNLFGEVMWFYPTADSNVVNRCVIYSYLDSTPQRPIWFTNASSIFPRSTWIDSAIFGLPHATLYDAGTD
;
A
#
# COMPACT_ATOMS: atom_id res chain seq x y z
N ALA A 1 -17.94 -14.37 3.23
CA ALA A 1 -17.81 -15.82 3.45
C ALA A 1 -18.53 -16.21 4.75
N ALA A 2 -19.16 -17.38 4.81
CA ALA A 2 -19.81 -17.87 6.03
C ALA A 2 -18.76 -18.51 6.94
N HIS A 3 -18.69 -18.11 8.21
CA HIS A 3 -17.64 -18.55 9.14
C HIS A 3 -18.27 -19.16 10.40
N SER A 4 -18.82 -20.36 10.26
CA SER A 4 -19.02 -21.30 11.37
C SER A 4 -17.78 -22.17 11.53
N ASP A 5 -17.56 -22.73 12.73
CA ASP A 5 -16.53 -23.77 12.94
C ASP A 5 -16.68 -24.88 11.89
N GLY A 6 -15.59 -25.18 11.18
CA GLY A 6 -15.57 -26.16 10.08
C GLY A 6 -15.99 -25.62 8.70
N ALA A 7 -16.23 -24.31 8.55
CA ALA A 7 -16.48 -23.72 7.23
C ALA A 7 -15.21 -23.66 6.38
N THR A 8 -15.35 -24.01 5.09
CA THR A 8 -14.27 -24.06 4.12
C THR A 8 -13.59 -22.69 3.99
N VAL A 9 -12.36 -22.60 4.48
CA VAL A 9 -11.42 -21.54 4.09
C VAL A 9 -10.99 -21.89 2.66
N THR A 10 -11.33 -21.05 1.69
CA THR A 10 -10.76 -21.15 0.34
C THR A 10 -9.28 -20.83 0.42
N ASN A 11 -8.47 -21.88 0.60
CA ASN A 11 -7.06 -21.83 0.30
C ASN A 11 -6.93 -21.63 -1.23
N PHE A 12 -6.10 -20.67 -1.63
CA PHE A 12 -5.83 -20.31 -3.03
C PHE A 12 -5.29 -21.48 -3.86
N SER A 13 -4.73 -22.51 -3.23
CA SER A 13 -4.51 -23.80 -3.87
C SER A 13 -5.83 -24.54 -3.93
N ASP A 14 -6.54 -24.41 -5.05
CA ASP A 14 -7.61 -25.36 -5.39
C ASP A 14 -7.06 -26.77 -5.16
N TYR A 15 -7.81 -27.54 -4.37
CA TYR A 15 -7.56 -28.93 -4.04
C TYR A 15 -7.02 -29.73 -5.25
N ALA A 16 -5.73 -30.06 -5.22
CA ALA A 16 -5.19 -31.17 -6.02
C ALA A 16 -5.30 -32.43 -5.16
N ALA A 17 -6.19 -33.35 -5.53
CA ALA A 17 -6.22 -34.67 -4.91
C ALA A 17 -4.84 -35.34 -4.98
N TRP A 18 -4.50 -36.16 -4.00
CA TRP A 18 -3.24 -36.91 -3.97
C TRP A 18 -3.05 -37.69 -5.28
N GLY A 19 -2.05 -37.29 -6.08
CA GLY A 19 -1.73 -37.93 -7.36
C GLY A 19 -2.30 -37.27 -8.62
N GLN A 20 -2.84 -36.05 -8.58
CA GLN A 20 -3.23 -35.28 -9.78
C GLN A 20 -2.30 -34.08 -10.00
N ALA A 21 -1.90 -33.84 -11.25
CA ALA A 21 -1.20 -32.60 -11.63
C ALA A 21 -2.21 -31.43 -11.63
N ALA A 22 -1.86 -30.32 -11.01
CA ALA A 22 -2.68 -29.12 -11.00
C ALA A 22 -2.94 -28.64 -12.44
N THR A 23 -4.19 -28.40 -12.80
CA THR A 23 -4.64 -28.07 -14.17
C THR A 23 -4.25 -26.66 -14.62
N THR A 24 -3.65 -25.85 -13.74
CA THR A 24 -3.18 -24.49 -14.04
C THR A 24 -1.83 -24.27 -13.39
N THR A 25 -0.76 -24.31 -14.17
CA THR A 25 0.63 -23.99 -13.75
C THR A 25 0.88 -22.49 -13.57
N ASP A 26 -0.15 -21.66 -13.75
CA ASP A 26 -0.04 -20.21 -13.96
C ASP A 26 -0.96 -19.41 -13.03
N LYS A 27 -1.17 -19.89 -11.80
CA LYS A 27 -1.76 -19.07 -10.75
C LYS A 27 -0.63 -18.42 -9.96
N VAL A 28 -0.36 -17.14 -10.27
CA VAL A 28 0.44 -16.29 -9.39
C VAL A 28 -0.30 -16.23 -8.06
N ALA A 29 0.26 -16.81 -7.00
CA ALA A 29 -0.28 -16.64 -5.66
C ALA A 29 -0.16 -15.15 -5.32
N GLU A 30 -1.30 -14.50 -5.18
CA GLU A 30 -1.33 -13.08 -4.84
C GLU A 30 -0.79 -12.92 -3.42
N PRO A 31 0.04 -11.89 -3.18
CA PRO A 31 0.58 -11.66 -1.85
C PRO A 31 -0.61 -11.35 -0.92
N GLY A 32 -0.66 -12.01 0.26
CA GLY A 32 -1.73 -11.85 1.26
C GLY A 32 -1.72 -10.50 1.96
N LEU A 33 -1.60 -9.41 1.20
CA LEU A 33 -1.49 -8.05 1.67
C LEU A 33 -2.86 -7.48 1.98
N TRP A 34 -2.89 -6.64 3.00
CA TRP A 34 -4.04 -5.86 3.40
C TRP A 34 -3.70 -4.38 3.34
N SER A 35 -4.69 -3.56 3.02
CA SER A 35 -4.68 -2.13 3.33
C SER A 35 -5.73 -1.88 4.39
N LEU A 36 -5.39 -1.08 5.40
CA LEU A 36 -6.25 -0.75 6.52
C LEU A 36 -6.23 0.77 6.69
N ASP A 37 -7.41 1.35 6.85
CA ASP A 37 -7.58 2.78 7.10
C ASP A 37 -8.84 3.03 7.92
N ASN A 38 -8.97 4.20 8.54
CA ASN A 38 -10.11 4.53 9.39
C ASN A 38 -10.96 5.64 8.75
N LEU A 39 -12.27 5.41 8.68
CA LEU A 39 -13.27 6.43 8.40
C LEU A 39 -13.99 6.78 9.70
N GLY A 40 -13.41 7.71 10.48
CA GLY A 40 -13.88 7.98 11.84
C GLY A 40 -13.57 6.79 12.75
N SER A 41 -14.61 6.20 13.35
CA SER A 41 -14.53 4.98 14.19
C SER A 41 -14.72 3.68 13.40
N THR A 42 -15.08 3.76 12.12
CA THR A 42 -15.21 2.59 11.25
C THR A 42 -13.86 2.23 10.65
N LEU A 43 -13.40 1.00 10.92
CA LEU A 43 -12.27 0.42 10.22
C LEU A 43 -12.68 0.02 8.81
N ILE A 44 -11.91 0.45 7.82
CA ILE A 44 -11.99 -0.01 6.45
C ILE A 44 -10.81 -0.95 6.20
N ALA A 45 -11.07 -2.11 5.61
CA ALA A 45 -10.06 -3.14 5.35
C ALA A 45 -10.21 -3.69 3.93
N LEU A 46 -9.18 -3.54 3.10
CA LEU A 46 -9.11 -4.10 1.75
C LEU A 46 -8.14 -5.26 1.71
N ILE A 47 -8.59 -6.37 1.14
CA ILE A 47 -7.72 -7.48 0.72
C ILE A 47 -7.15 -7.12 -0.65
N PHE A 48 -5.83 -7.27 -0.85
CA PHE A 48 -5.21 -7.04 -2.15
C PHE A 48 -5.87 -7.88 -3.25
N ASN A 49 -6.25 -7.23 -4.36
CA ASN A 49 -7.04 -7.81 -5.45
C ASN A 49 -8.40 -8.38 -5.03
N GLY A 50 -8.91 -7.98 -3.87
CA GLY A 50 -10.18 -8.44 -3.32
C GLY A 50 -11.14 -7.32 -2.99
N ALA A 51 -12.17 -7.67 -2.23
CA ALA A 51 -13.21 -6.75 -1.79
C ALA A 51 -12.78 -5.93 -0.57
N VAL A 52 -13.44 -4.80 -0.38
CA VAL A 52 -13.28 -3.94 0.78
C VAL A 52 -14.37 -4.22 1.83
N PHE A 53 -13.96 -4.23 3.09
CA PHE A 53 -14.77 -4.52 4.26
C PHE A 53 -14.83 -3.31 5.20
N GLU A 54 -15.91 -3.21 5.95
CA GLU A 54 -16.08 -2.26 7.05
C GLU A 54 -16.32 -2.98 8.38
N TRP A 55 -15.83 -2.40 9.47
CA TRP A 55 -16.10 -2.82 10.83
C TRP A 55 -16.27 -1.60 11.74
N ASP A 56 -17.45 -1.48 12.34
CA ASP A 56 -17.80 -0.36 13.22
C ASP A 56 -17.38 -0.64 14.67
N ALA A 57 -16.41 0.14 15.16
CA ALA A 57 -15.88 0.02 16.51
C ALA A 57 -16.81 0.62 17.59
N ASP A 58 -17.79 1.45 17.21
CA ASP A 58 -18.73 2.08 18.15
C ASP A 58 -19.91 1.18 18.52
N LEU A 59 -20.06 0.03 17.85
CA LEU A 59 -21.07 -0.96 18.20
C LEU A 59 -20.85 -1.50 19.62
N SER A 60 -21.93 -1.55 20.41
CA SER A 60 -21.88 -2.09 21.78
C SER A 60 -21.38 -3.54 21.87
N ASN A 61 -21.44 -4.28 20.76
CA ASN A 61 -20.99 -5.65 20.57
C ASN A 61 -19.97 -5.76 19.42
N ALA A 62 -19.13 -4.74 19.22
CA ALA A 62 -18.16 -4.69 18.12
C ALA A 62 -17.25 -5.93 18.05
N VAL A 63 -16.80 -6.45 19.21
CA VAL A 63 -15.93 -7.65 19.28
C VAL A 63 -16.63 -8.96 18.90
N ASP A 64 -17.97 -8.99 18.96
CA ASP A 64 -18.80 -10.13 18.54
C ASP A 64 -19.33 -9.96 17.11
N THR A 65 -19.19 -8.76 16.54
CA THR A 65 -19.69 -8.40 15.21
C THR A 65 -18.54 -8.44 14.21
N ARG A 66 -18.66 -9.28 13.19
CA ARG A 66 -17.64 -9.42 12.15
C ARG A 66 -17.70 -8.25 11.17
N ALA A 67 -16.55 -7.94 10.57
CA ALA A 67 -16.48 -7.03 9.42
C ALA A 67 -17.34 -7.56 8.26
N THR A 68 -17.99 -6.64 7.53
CA THR A 68 -18.86 -6.94 6.39
C THR A 68 -18.34 -6.27 5.13
N ILE A 69 -18.62 -6.85 3.96
CA ILE A 69 -18.27 -6.21 2.68
C ILE A 69 -19.08 -4.92 2.55
N ILE A 70 -18.43 -3.83 2.13
CA ILE A 70 -19.10 -2.56 1.90
C ILE A 70 -20.05 -2.71 0.71
N SER A 71 -21.34 -2.44 0.94
CA SER A 71 -22.36 -2.56 -0.11
C SER A 71 -22.09 -1.59 -1.25
N GLY A 72 -22.19 -2.06 -2.50
CA GLY A 72 -22.01 -1.24 -3.70
C GLY A 72 -20.56 -0.89 -4.05
N ALA A 73 -19.59 -1.28 -3.20
CA ALA A 73 -18.17 -1.10 -3.50
C ALA A 73 -17.67 -2.13 -4.56
N PRO A 74 -16.63 -1.78 -5.34
CA PRO A 74 -15.90 -2.73 -6.16
C PRO A 74 -15.44 -3.98 -5.40
N THR A 75 -15.39 -5.12 -6.09
CA THR A 75 -15.08 -6.42 -5.49
C THR A 75 -13.65 -6.90 -5.71
N ALA A 76 -12.87 -6.17 -6.50
CA ALA A 76 -11.44 -6.36 -6.72
C ALA A 76 -10.74 -5.00 -6.79
N SER A 77 -9.79 -4.76 -5.88
CA SER A 77 -8.96 -3.55 -5.84
C SER A 77 -7.57 -3.87 -5.28
N ARG A 78 -6.53 -3.21 -5.79
CA ARG A 78 -5.13 -3.43 -5.37
C ARG A 78 -4.80 -2.72 -4.08
N ASP A 79 -5.28 -1.48 -3.97
CA ASP A 79 -5.04 -0.64 -2.80
C ASP A 79 -6.23 0.27 -2.52
N MET A 80 -6.26 0.82 -1.30
CA MET A 80 -7.25 1.79 -0.89
C MET A 80 -6.64 2.84 0.02
N LEU A 81 -7.34 3.96 0.14
CA LEU A 81 -7.08 5.00 1.12
C LEU A 81 -8.35 5.83 1.34
N VAL A 82 -8.57 6.27 2.57
CA VAL A 82 -9.62 7.25 2.90
C VAL A 82 -9.04 8.64 2.72
N SER A 83 -9.63 9.45 1.84
CA SER A 83 -9.16 10.82 1.62
C SER A 83 -9.46 11.70 2.83
N THR A 84 -8.53 12.60 3.15
CA THR A 84 -8.74 13.63 4.17
C THR A 84 -8.41 15.01 3.60
N PRO A 85 -9.20 16.06 3.91
CA PRO A 85 -10.32 16.08 4.86
C PRO A 85 -11.68 15.69 4.26
N ASP A 86 -11.76 15.41 2.96
CA ASP A 86 -13.02 15.28 2.22
C ASP A 86 -13.73 13.92 2.36
N ARG A 87 -13.09 12.90 2.96
CA ARG A 87 -13.73 11.65 3.41
C ARG A 87 -14.44 10.86 2.30
N HIS A 88 -13.77 10.69 1.17
CA HIS A 88 -14.09 9.70 0.14
C HIS A 88 -13.27 8.44 0.39
N LEU A 89 -13.84 7.25 0.16
CA LEU A 89 -13.04 6.03 0.07
C LEU A 89 -12.54 5.89 -1.37
N VAL A 90 -11.22 5.90 -1.55
CA VAL A 90 -10.57 5.78 -2.86
C VAL A 90 -10.00 4.37 -3.01
N LEU A 91 -10.36 3.72 -4.12
CA LEU A 91 -9.84 2.42 -4.53
C LEU A 91 -8.95 2.57 -5.77
N PHE A 92 -7.82 1.89 -5.74
CA PHE A 92 -6.79 1.93 -6.76
C PHE A 92 -6.61 0.57 -7.43
N GLY A 93 -6.41 0.59 -8.75
CA GLY A 93 -6.32 -0.63 -9.56
C GLY A 93 -7.60 -1.46 -9.47
N THR A 94 -8.74 -0.80 -9.70
CA THR A 94 -10.08 -1.35 -9.43
C THR A 94 -10.86 -1.63 -10.71
N GLU A 95 -12.00 -2.30 -10.55
CA GLU A 95 -12.96 -2.61 -11.60
C GLU A 95 -13.50 -1.36 -12.33
N THR A 96 -13.55 -1.45 -13.66
CA THR A 96 -14.26 -0.47 -14.49
C THR A 96 -15.78 -0.65 -14.39
N THR A 97 -16.26 -1.87 -14.12
CA THR A 97 -17.66 -2.19 -13.83
C THR A 97 -17.77 -2.79 -12.43
N ILE A 98 -18.48 -2.11 -11.53
CA ILE A 98 -18.62 -2.52 -10.12
C ILE A 98 -19.23 -3.93 -10.02
N GLY A 99 -18.57 -4.81 -9.27
CA GLY A 99 -19.02 -6.18 -9.02
C GLY A 99 -18.61 -7.18 -10.10
N ASP A 100 -17.83 -6.75 -11.09
CA ASP A 100 -17.27 -7.61 -12.13
C ASP A 100 -15.73 -7.59 -12.07
N THR A 101 -15.18 -8.55 -11.34
CA THR A 101 -13.74 -8.74 -11.13
C THR A 101 -12.96 -8.94 -12.44
N THR A 102 -13.61 -9.39 -13.52
CA THR A 102 -12.95 -9.55 -14.82
C THR A 102 -12.64 -8.22 -15.51
N THR A 103 -13.22 -7.13 -15.00
CA THR A 103 -13.04 -5.78 -15.54
C THR A 103 -12.04 -4.93 -14.74
N GLN A 104 -11.29 -5.57 -13.83
CA GLN A 104 -10.22 -4.92 -13.07
C GLN A 104 -9.16 -4.37 -14.03
N ASP A 105 -8.91 -3.06 -13.94
CA ASP A 105 -7.82 -2.40 -14.65
C ASP A 105 -6.87 -1.84 -13.59
N ASP A 106 -5.63 -2.35 -13.59
CA ASP A 106 -4.60 -2.01 -12.60
C ASP A 106 -4.25 -0.51 -12.57
N MET A 107 -4.67 0.27 -13.56
CA MET A 107 -4.46 1.72 -13.67
C MET A 107 -5.72 2.55 -13.42
N PHE A 108 -6.82 1.91 -13.03
CA PHE A 108 -8.11 2.56 -12.80
C PHE A 108 -8.29 2.92 -11.32
N VAL A 109 -8.73 4.15 -11.08
CA VAL A 109 -9.04 4.71 -9.76
C VAL A 109 -10.54 4.97 -9.71
N ARG A 110 -11.18 4.58 -8.63
CA ARG A 110 -12.58 4.89 -8.34
C ARG A 110 -12.70 5.36 -6.91
N PHE A 111 -13.58 6.33 -6.67
CA PHE A 111 -13.85 6.83 -5.34
C PHE A 111 -15.35 6.91 -5.09
N SER A 112 -15.75 6.61 -3.85
CA SER A 112 -17.13 6.71 -3.38
C SER A 112 -17.60 8.16 -3.39
N SER A 113 -18.89 8.40 -3.13
CA SER A 113 -19.36 9.74 -2.81
C SER A 113 -18.81 10.18 -1.44
N GLN A 114 -18.74 11.49 -1.23
CA GLN A 114 -18.31 12.10 0.02
C GLN A 114 -19.19 11.62 1.17
N GLU A 115 -18.57 11.11 2.25
CA GLU A 115 -19.25 10.59 3.46
C GLU A 115 -20.19 9.40 3.22
N ASP A 116 -20.28 8.89 1.99
CA ASP A 116 -21.12 7.75 1.63
C ASP A 116 -20.28 6.73 0.85
N ILE A 117 -19.75 5.77 1.61
CA ILE A 117 -18.95 4.65 1.09
C ILE A 117 -19.78 3.57 0.40
N THR A 118 -21.10 3.76 0.24
CA THR A 118 -21.98 2.84 -0.46
C THR A 118 -22.41 3.31 -1.85
N ASP A 119 -22.21 4.60 -2.16
CA ASP A 119 -22.47 5.18 -3.48
C ASP A 119 -21.17 5.37 -4.28
N TRP A 120 -21.02 4.59 -5.34
CA TRP A 120 -19.82 4.54 -6.19
C TRP A 120 -20.11 4.88 -7.66
N THR A 121 -21.38 5.11 -7.99
CA THR A 121 -21.80 5.36 -9.37
C THR A 121 -21.82 6.86 -9.61
N PRO A 122 -20.98 7.41 -10.50
CA PRO A 122 -20.96 8.85 -10.74
C PRO A 122 -22.29 9.35 -11.27
N THR A 123 -22.85 10.38 -10.63
CA THR A 123 -24.06 11.08 -11.07
C THR A 123 -23.82 12.58 -11.08
N ALA A 124 -24.77 13.35 -11.63
CA ALA A 124 -24.67 14.82 -11.62
C ALA A 124 -24.86 15.45 -10.23
N ILE A 125 -25.27 14.66 -9.22
CA ILE A 125 -25.66 15.15 -7.88
C ILE A 125 -24.83 14.57 -6.74
N ASN A 126 -23.88 13.67 -7.03
CA ASN A 126 -22.95 13.12 -6.05
C ASN A 126 -21.51 13.52 -6.39
N THR A 127 -20.58 13.13 -5.53
CA THR A 127 -19.14 13.38 -5.76
C THR A 127 -18.37 12.12 -6.12
N ALA A 128 -19.06 10.98 -6.31
CA ALA A 128 -18.46 9.74 -6.77
C ALA A 128 -17.85 9.91 -8.17
N GLY A 129 -16.77 9.20 -8.43
CA GLY A 129 -16.04 9.40 -9.67
C GLY A 129 -15.01 8.33 -9.98
N THR A 130 -14.45 8.46 -11.17
CA THR A 130 -13.49 7.52 -11.73
C THR A 130 -12.41 8.27 -12.49
N GLN A 131 -11.19 7.75 -12.47
CA GLN A 131 -10.10 8.24 -13.30
C GLN A 131 -9.20 7.07 -13.68
N ARG A 132 -8.77 7.02 -14.94
CA ARG A 132 -7.67 6.13 -15.36
C ARG A 132 -6.37 6.90 -15.41
N LEU A 133 -5.32 6.42 -14.75
CA LEU A 133 -3.99 7.03 -14.82
C LEU A 133 -3.31 6.67 -16.15
N ALA A 134 -2.48 7.57 -16.66
CA ALA A 134 -1.97 7.50 -18.03
C ALA A 134 -0.52 6.96 -18.17
N ALA A 135 0.20 6.72 -17.06
CA ALA A 135 1.60 6.29 -17.10
C ALA A 135 1.91 5.18 -16.08
N GLY A 136 2.46 4.08 -16.58
CA GLY A 136 2.70 2.85 -15.82
C GLY A 136 1.84 1.69 -16.34
N SER A 137 2.12 0.49 -15.85
CA SER A 137 1.32 -0.70 -16.11
C SER A 137 0.34 -1.01 -14.98
N ARG A 138 0.67 -0.61 -13.75
CA ARG A 138 -0.14 -0.87 -12.55
C ARG A 138 0.09 0.14 -11.44
N ILE A 139 -0.94 0.41 -10.65
CA ILE A 139 -0.81 1.15 -9.39
C ILE A 139 -0.22 0.23 -8.32
N MET A 140 0.86 0.68 -7.68
CA MET A 140 1.63 -0.09 -6.72
C MET A 140 1.22 0.19 -5.29
N GLY A 141 0.89 1.45 -4.98
CA GLY A 141 0.40 1.86 -3.67
C GLY A 141 0.08 3.33 -3.62
N ALA A 142 -0.64 3.74 -2.58
CA ALA A 142 -0.94 5.14 -2.31
C ALA A 142 -0.63 5.53 -0.88
N LYS A 143 -0.34 6.81 -0.65
CA LYS A 143 -0.18 7.37 0.69
C LYS A 143 -0.71 8.79 0.80
N LEU A 144 -1.30 9.07 1.94
CA LEU A 144 -1.76 10.41 2.26
C LEU A 144 -0.53 11.29 2.50
N GLY A 145 -0.40 12.36 1.73
CA GLY A 145 0.55 13.43 2.03
C GLY A 145 -0.16 14.66 2.57
N ARG A 146 0.62 15.67 2.95
CA ARG A 146 0.10 16.91 3.57
C ARG A 146 -1.03 17.60 2.79
N ASN A 147 -0.90 17.70 1.45
CA ASN A 147 -1.80 18.50 0.61
C ASN A 147 -2.46 17.71 -0.53
N ALA A 148 -2.07 16.45 -0.71
CA ALA A 148 -2.52 15.59 -1.79
C ALA A 148 -2.28 14.13 -1.41
N ILE A 149 -3.02 13.24 -2.04
CA ILE A 149 -2.73 11.81 -2.02
C ILE A 149 -1.64 11.55 -3.05
N TYR A 150 -0.60 10.86 -2.64
CA TYR A 150 0.47 10.38 -3.51
C TYR A 150 0.09 8.99 -4.00
N VAL A 151 0.04 8.83 -5.32
CA VAL A 151 -0.33 7.57 -5.97
C VAL A 151 0.84 7.12 -6.82
N TRP A 152 1.49 6.04 -6.42
CA TRP A 152 2.62 5.47 -7.14
C TRP A 152 2.17 4.38 -8.08
N THR A 153 2.68 4.45 -9.31
CA THR A 153 2.66 3.34 -10.25
C THR A 153 4.00 2.62 -10.21
N ASP A 154 4.13 1.56 -11.01
CA ASP A 154 5.40 0.87 -11.24
C ASP A 154 6.46 1.77 -11.91
N THR A 155 6.08 2.85 -12.59
CA THR A 155 7.02 3.74 -13.27
C THR A 155 7.00 5.19 -12.81
N SER A 156 5.92 5.66 -12.19
CA SER A 156 5.65 7.09 -12.05
C SER A 156 5.00 7.43 -10.70
N LEU A 157 5.03 8.72 -10.35
CA LEU A 157 4.32 9.29 -9.22
C LEU A 157 3.26 10.29 -9.69
N PHE A 158 2.05 10.14 -9.19
CA PHE A 158 0.94 11.07 -9.39
C PHE A 158 0.52 11.71 -8.07
N THR A 159 0.02 12.93 -8.14
CA THR A 159 -0.72 13.56 -7.04
C THR A 159 -2.20 13.56 -7.37
N MET A 160 -3.03 13.23 -6.38
CA MET A 160 -4.49 13.30 -6.43
C MET A 160 -4.94 14.30 -5.38
N ARG A 161 -5.61 15.37 -5.80
CA ARG A 161 -6.06 16.46 -4.92
C ARG A 161 -7.54 16.75 -5.12
N PHE A 162 -8.28 16.87 -4.02
CA PHE A 162 -9.67 17.31 -4.05
C PHE A 162 -9.77 18.75 -4.59
N VAL A 163 -10.59 18.98 -5.61
CA VAL A 163 -10.83 20.31 -6.20
C VAL A 163 -12.32 20.66 -6.29
N GLY A 164 -13.22 19.70 -6.02
CA GLY A 164 -14.67 19.89 -6.04
C GLY A 164 -15.33 19.63 -7.39
N THR A 165 -16.67 19.71 -7.43
CA THR A 165 -17.46 19.40 -8.63
C THR A 165 -17.22 20.40 -9.78
N PRO A 166 -17.27 19.99 -11.06
CA PRO A 166 -17.68 18.67 -11.55
C PRO A 166 -16.56 17.62 -11.59
N PHE A 167 -15.31 18.02 -11.37
CA PHE A 167 -14.16 17.12 -11.36
C PHE A 167 -13.65 16.96 -9.92
N THR A 168 -14.29 16.10 -9.13
CA THR A 168 -14.06 15.98 -7.67
C THR A 168 -12.58 15.98 -7.28
N PHE A 169 -11.75 15.24 -8.03
CA PHE A 169 -10.30 15.19 -7.87
C PHE A 169 -9.57 15.62 -9.15
N ALA A 170 -8.52 16.41 -8.97
CA ALA A 170 -7.52 16.70 -9.99
C ALA A 170 -6.33 15.75 -9.84
N TYR A 171 -5.76 15.35 -10.97
CA TYR A 171 -4.63 14.43 -11.05
C TYR A 171 -3.49 15.08 -11.81
N GLU A 172 -2.28 15.00 -11.27
CA GLU A 172 -1.08 15.52 -11.91
C GLU A 172 0.05 14.50 -11.80
N GLN A 173 0.70 14.19 -12.92
CA GLN A 173 1.91 13.39 -12.92
C GLN A 173 3.08 14.28 -12.49
N VAL A 174 3.68 13.97 -11.35
CA VAL A 174 4.79 14.76 -10.78
C VAL A 174 6.15 14.08 -10.97
N GLY A 175 6.16 12.84 -11.46
CA GLY A 175 7.38 12.08 -11.68
C GLY A 175 7.27 10.99 -12.75
N THR A 176 8.41 10.65 -13.35
CA THR A 176 8.61 9.53 -14.28
C THR A 176 9.88 8.78 -13.88
N ASN A 177 9.94 7.49 -14.18
CA ASN A 177 11.03 6.57 -13.81
C ASN A 177 11.34 6.53 -12.30
N CYS A 178 10.32 6.79 -11.48
CA CYS A 178 10.40 6.88 -10.02
C CYS A 178 9.27 6.11 -9.35
N GLY A 179 8.87 4.99 -9.96
CA GLY A 179 7.81 4.13 -9.45
C GLY A 179 8.13 3.52 -8.08
N LEU A 180 7.16 2.82 -7.52
CA LEU A 180 7.27 2.19 -6.21
C LEU A 180 7.58 0.69 -6.37
N ILE A 181 8.64 0.22 -5.70
CA ILE A 181 9.09 -1.18 -5.83
C ILE A 181 8.13 -2.19 -5.19
N GLY A 182 7.45 -1.80 -4.11
CA GLY A 182 6.53 -2.66 -3.35
C GLY A 182 5.49 -1.82 -2.62
N LYS A 183 4.30 -2.37 -2.38
CA LYS A 183 3.13 -1.62 -1.86
C LYS A 183 3.44 -0.80 -0.60
N ASN A 184 4.26 -1.33 0.30
CA ASN A 184 4.59 -0.69 1.58
C ASN A 184 5.97 -0.02 1.59
N ALA A 185 6.61 0.20 0.43
CA ALA A 185 7.97 0.74 0.33
C ALA A 185 8.04 2.28 0.33
N ALA A 186 6.98 2.96 0.77
CA ALA A 186 6.86 4.41 0.84
C ALA A 186 6.35 4.89 2.20
N VAL A 187 6.83 6.05 2.63
CA VAL A 187 6.36 6.77 3.83
C VAL A 187 6.26 8.25 3.54
N GLU A 188 5.43 8.94 4.33
CA GLU A 188 5.37 10.40 4.35
C GLU A 188 5.69 10.89 5.76
N VAL A 189 6.53 11.92 5.84
CA VAL A 189 6.88 12.60 7.09
C VAL A 189 7.12 14.08 6.80
N ASP A 190 6.54 14.96 7.62
CA ASP A 190 6.73 16.41 7.55
C ASP A 190 6.51 17.06 6.16
N GLY A 191 5.62 16.53 5.34
CA GLY A 191 5.36 17.03 3.99
C GLY A 191 6.34 16.53 2.93
N ALA A 192 7.17 15.54 3.28
CA ALA A 192 8.12 14.88 2.41
C ALA A 192 7.76 13.40 2.28
N ALA A 193 7.53 12.94 1.05
CA ALA A 193 7.42 11.51 0.78
C ALA A 193 8.80 10.94 0.46
N TYR A 194 9.11 9.78 1.04
CA TYR A 194 10.31 9.00 0.79
C TYR A 194 9.91 7.60 0.36
N TRP A 195 10.55 7.07 -0.69
CA TRP A 195 10.26 5.71 -1.13
C TRP A 195 11.45 5.06 -1.82
N MET A 196 11.39 3.74 -1.89
CA MET A 196 12.29 2.90 -2.66
C MET A 196 11.65 2.57 -4.02
N SER A 197 12.41 2.79 -5.08
CA SER A 197 12.06 2.44 -6.46
C SER A 197 12.95 1.29 -6.95
N ASP A 198 12.64 0.73 -8.11
CA ASP A 198 13.54 -0.21 -8.80
C ASP A 198 14.86 0.45 -9.22
N ASN A 199 14.89 1.78 -9.37
CA ASN A 199 16.03 2.54 -9.89
C ASN A 199 16.76 3.40 -8.83
N GLY A 200 16.50 3.18 -7.54
CA GLY A 200 17.11 3.96 -6.46
C GLY A 200 16.10 4.51 -5.45
N PHE A 201 16.57 5.42 -4.60
CA PHE A 201 15.76 6.07 -3.58
C PHE A 201 15.31 7.45 -4.04
N PHE A 202 14.07 7.81 -3.73
CA PHE A 202 13.47 9.06 -4.16
C PHE A 202 12.81 9.81 -3.01
N ARG A 203 12.80 11.13 -3.15
CA ARG A 203 12.09 12.06 -2.28
C ARG A 203 11.20 12.98 -3.09
N PHE A 204 10.04 13.31 -2.53
CA PHE A 204 9.14 14.34 -3.06
C PHE A 204 8.76 15.34 -1.99
N THR A 205 9.16 16.60 -2.19
CA THR A 205 8.82 17.76 -1.33
C THR A 205 8.25 18.90 -2.19
N GLY A 206 7.29 18.58 -3.05
CA GLY A 206 6.80 19.49 -4.10
C GLY A 206 7.69 19.55 -5.35
N LYS A 207 8.86 18.92 -5.29
CA LYS A 207 9.75 18.63 -6.41
C LYS A 207 10.25 17.19 -6.24
N LEU A 208 10.26 16.44 -7.34
CA LEU A 208 10.86 15.10 -7.38
C LEU A 208 12.38 15.21 -7.34
N GLU A 209 13.00 14.44 -6.45
CA GLU A 209 14.45 14.36 -6.30
C GLU A 209 14.88 12.90 -6.17
N SER A 210 15.85 12.49 -6.99
CA SER A 210 16.61 11.27 -6.75
C SER A 210 17.55 11.51 -5.58
N MET A 211 17.61 10.58 -4.64
CA MET A 211 18.47 10.70 -3.47
C MET A 211 19.80 10.03 -3.75
N ASP A 212 20.90 10.76 -3.54
CA ASP A 212 22.24 10.19 -3.61
C ASP A 212 22.43 9.19 -2.47
N CYS A 213 22.53 7.91 -2.79
CA CYS A 213 22.71 6.83 -1.83
C CYS A 213 24.14 6.29 -1.89
N LEU A 214 24.91 6.50 -0.83
CA LEU A 214 26.32 6.06 -0.76
C LEU A 214 26.49 4.54 -0.62
N VAL A 215 25.39 3.84 -0.34
CA VAL A 215 25.32 2.39 -0.15
C VAL A 215 24.37 1.75 -1.17
N GLU A 216 24.11 2.43 -2.28
CA GLU A 216 23.16 1.97 -3.31
C GLU A 216 23.54 0.60 -3.86
N ASP A 217 24.79 0.43 -4.31
CA ASP A 217 25.31 -0.85 -4.82
C ASP A 217 25.14 -1.98 -3.79
N TYR A 218 25.41 -1.68 -2.51
CA TYR A 218 25.24 -2.67 -1.43
C TYR A 218 23.79 -3.16 -1.29
N VAL A 219 22.81 -2.29 -1.55
CA VAL A 219 21.39 -2.63 -1.47
C VAL A 219 20.96 -3.35 -2.74
N TYR A 220 21.20 -2.75 -3.91
CA TYR A 220 20.60 -3.21 -5.17
C TYR A 220 21.31 -4.42 -5.79
N ASP A 221 22.61 -4.62 -5.56
CA ASP A 221 23.32 -5.81 -6.04
C ASP A 221 22.84 -7.10 -5.34
N ASP A 222 22.32 -6.97 -4.12
CA ASP A 222 21.85 -8.08 -3.29
C ASP A 222 20.34 -7.99 -3.01
N LEU A 223 19.55 -7.26 -3.80
CA LEU A 223 18.10 -7.11 -3.57
C LEU A 223 17.30 -8.25 -4.22
N ASN A 224 16.40 -8.90 -3.48
CA ASN A 224 15.41 -9.80 -4.08
C ASN A 224 14.20 -9.02 -4.61
N THR A 225 14.17 -8.81 -5.92
CA THR A 225 13.07 -8.15 -6.64
C THR A 225 11.85 -9.05 -6.87
N THR A 226 11.98 -10.38 -6.72
CA THR A 226 10.84 -11.31 -6.79
C THR A 226 9.97 -11.19 -5.55
N SER A 227 10.59 -11.05 -4.38
CA SER A 227 9.93 -10.86 -3.07
C SER A 227 9.71 -9.38 -2.72
N ASN A 228 9.58 -8.50 -3.72
CA ASN A 228 9.48 -7.05 -3.53
C ASN A 228 8.29 -6.60 -2.67
N GLN A 229 7.21 -7.38 -2.61
CA GLN A 229 6.03 -7.08 -1.80
C GLN A 229 6.27 -7.21 -0.29
N PHE A 230 7.38 -7.84 0.13
CA PHE A 230 7.82 -7.87 1.53
C PHE A 230 8.63 -6.63 1.92
N ILE A 231 9.02 -5.78 0.96
CA ILE A 231 9.73 -4.54 1.27
C ILE A 231 8.78 -3.63 2.06
N TYR A 232 9.25 -3.18 3.21
CA TYR A 232 8.48 -2.34 4.12
C TYR A 232 9.28 -1.11 4.52
N CYS A 233 8.67 0.06 4.40
CA CYS A 233 9.25 1.32 4.82
C CYS A 233 8.66 1.76 6.16
N GLY A 234 9.52 2.12 7.10
CA GLY A 234 9.17 2.62 8.42
C GLY A 234 9.84 3.96 8.70
N ILE A 235 9.25 4.74 9.61
CA ILE A 235 9.86 5.97 10.12
C ILE A 235 10.19 5.81 11.60
N ASN A 236 11.30 6.39 12.02
CA ASN A 236 11.63 6.60 13.42
C ASN A 236 11.73 8.12 13.63
N ASN A 237 10.59 8.74 13.96
CA ASN A 237 10.50 10.19 14.00
C ASN A 237 11.35 10.80 15.13
N LEU A 238 11.55 10.06 16.23
CA LEU A 238 12.36 10.51 17.36
C LEU A 238 13.83 10.76 16.97
N PHE A 239 14.36 9.95 16.06
CA PHE A 239 15.75 10.03 15.59
C PHE A 239 15.88 10.58 14.17
N GLY A 240 14.76 10.91 13.52
CA GLY A 240 14.79 11.45 12.17
C GLY A 240 15.24 10.45 11.14
N GLU A 241 14.80 9.19 11.21
CA GLU A 241 15.23 8.13 10.30
C GLU A 241 14.09 7.58 9.44
N VAL A 242 14.36 7.38 8.16
CA VAL A 242 13.54 6.53 7.28
C VAL A 242 14.27 5.22 7.08
N MET A 243 13.57 4.10 7.26
CA MET A 243 14.12 2.76 7.19
C MET A 243 13.39 1.95 6.14
N TRP A 244 14.12 1.33 5.22
CA TRP A 244 13.59 0.35 4.28
C TRP A 244 14.11 -1.03 4.66
N PHE A 245 13.19 -1.91 5.02
CA PHE A 245 13.44 -3.30 5.29
C PHE A 245 13.22 -4.11 4.01
N TYR A 246 14.17 -4.97 3.64
CA TYR A 246 14.10 -5.70 2.38
C TYR A 246 14.71 -7.12 2.49
N PRO A 247 14.28 -8.05 1.61
CA PRO A 247 14.91 -9.36 1.45
C PRO A 247 16.15 -9.28 0.55
N THR A 248 17.23 -9.96 0.94
CA THR A 248 18.39 -10.18 0.04
C THR A 248 18.08 -11.12 -1.11
N ALA A 249 18.89 -11.14 -2.17
CA ALA A 249 18.73 -11.98 -3.36
C ALA A 249 18.45 -13.47 -3.03
N ASP A 250 19.16 -14.01 -2.02
CA ASP A 250 19.01 -15.40 -1.58
C ASP A 250 17.95 -15.63 -0.48
N SER A 251 17.12 -14.62 -0.15
CA SER A 251 16.12 -14.68 0.91
C SER A 251 14.73 -14.34 0.40
N ASN A 252 13.71 -15.10 0.81
CA ASN A 252 12.29 -14.77 0.57
C ASN A 252 11.63 -14.06 1.76
N VAL A 253 12.41 -13.74 2.79
CA VAL A 253 11.99 -13.00 3.98
C VAL A 253 12.89 -11.79 4.20
N VAL A 254 12.34 -10.76 4.84
CA VAL A 254 13.12 -9.59 5.22
C VAL A 254 14.28 -9.99 6.13
N ASN A 255 15.49 -9.61 5.76
CA ASN A 255 16.71 -9.88 6.52
C ASN A 255 17.72 -8.71 6.49
N ARG A 256 17.41 -7.63 5.76
CA ARG A 256 18.24 -6.42 5.68
C ARG A 256 17.44 -5.17 5.93
N CYS A 257 18.16 -4.13 6.29
CA CYS A 257 17.63 -2.79 6.41
C CYS A 257 18.64 -1.77 5.85
N VAL A 258 18.13 -0.75 5.16
CA VAL A 258 18.86 0.47 4.83
C VAL A 258 18.14 1.66 5.45
N ILE A 259 18.91 2.58 6.01
CA ILE A 259 18.42 3.67 6.84
C ILE A 259 18.96 4.98 6.31
N TYR A 260 18.10 5.98 6.21
CA TYR A 260 18.45 7.35 5.87
C TYR A 260 18.10 8.28 7.04
N SER A 261 19.08 9.01 7.58
CA SER A 261 18.81 10.04 8.59
C SER A 261 18.37 11.33 7.90
N TYR A 262 17.07 11.59 7.82
CA TYR A 262 16.53 12.74 7.08
C TYR A 262 16.69 14.07 7.80
N LEU A 263 16.86 14.08 9.13
CA LEU A 263 17.07 15.31 9.90
C LEU A 263 18.53 15.80 9.86
N ASP A 264 19.49 14.87 9.89
CA ASP A 264 20.92 15.22 9.90
C ASP A 264 21.53 15.28 8.50
N SER A 265 20.85 14.69 7.50
CA SER A 265 21.31 14.72 6.12
C SER A 265 21.13 16.08 5.46
N THR A 266 22.10 16.43 4.63
CA THR A 266 22.01 17.57 3.71
C THR A 266 22.16 17.07 2.28
N PRO A 267 21.72 17.83 1.25
CA PRO A 267 21.87 17.38 -0.13
C PRO A 267 23.31 17.04 -0.52
N GLN A 268 24.31 17.70 0.07
CA GLN A 268 25.74 17.45 -0.20
C GLN A 268 26.37 16.39 0.70
N ARG A 269 25.72 16.04 1.81
CA ARG A 269 26.18 15.03 2.77
C ARG A 269 24.98 14.20 3.22
N PRO A 270 24.50 13.28 2.37
CA PRO A 270 23.48 12.33 2.78
C PRO A 270 24.11 11.29 3.72
N ILE A 271 23.39 10.94 4.78
CA ILE A 271 23.82 10.01 5.81
C ILE A 271 22.98 8.75 5.69
N TRP A 272 23.64 7.66 5.30
CA TRP A 272 23.04 6.35 5.10
C TRP A 272 23.70 5.30 5.98
N PHE A 273 22.91 4.35 6.46
CA PHE A 273 23.37 3.20 7.22
C PHE A 273 22.74 1.93 6.66
N THR A 274 23.46 0.82 6.79
CA THR A 274 22.91 -0.51 6.51
C THR A 274 22.94 -1.34 7.78
N ASN A 275 21.94 -2.18 7.96
CA ASN A 275 21.87 -3.10 9.09
C ASN A 275 21.61 -4.52 8.58
N ALA A 276 22.55 -5.39 8.92
CA ALA A 276 22.60 -6.82 8.58
C ALA A 276 22.22 -7.73 9.74
N SER A 277 21.89 -7.14 10.90
CA SER A 277 21.73 -7.89 12.14
C SER A 277 20.49 -8.77 12.07
N SER A 278 20.65 -10.06 12.37
CA SER A 278 19.55 -11.04 12.36
C SER A 278 18.45 -10.77 13.40
N ILE A 279 18.69 -9.87 14.36
CA ILE A 279 17.69 -9.47 15.36
C ILE A 279 16.93 -8.18 14.98
N PHE A 280 17.35 -7.51 13.91
CA PHE A 280 16.74 -6.27 13.43
C PHE A 280 15.79 -6.37 12.20
N PRO A 281 15.53 -7.52 11.54
CA PRO A 281 14.57 -7.53 10.44
C PRO A 281 13.16 -7.22 10.94
N ARG A 282 12.39 -6.47 10.15
CA ARG A 282 10.99 -6.11 10.45
C ARG A 282 10.12 -6.28 9.21
N SER A 283 9.01 -7.01 9.36
CA SER A 283 8.02 -7.23 8.29
C SER A 283 6.94 -6.15 8.25
N THR A 284 6.68 -5.49 9.38
CA THR A 284 5.85 -4.29 9.48
C THR A 284 6.43 -3.34 10.51
N TRP A 285 6.10 -2.06 10.38
CA TRP A 285 6.56 -1.01 11.28
C TRP A 285 5.46 0.05 11.46
N ILE A 286 5.31 0.51 12.69
CA ILE A 286 4.54 1.70 13.05
C ILE A 286 5.35 2.54 14.03
N ASP A 287 5.45 3.84 13.76
CA ASP A 287 6.17 4.78 14.61
C ASP A 287 5.52 4.91 16.01
N SER A 288 6.20 5.58 16.94
CA SER A 288 5.68 5.89 18.28
C SER A 288 4.50 6.85 18.18
N ALA A 289 3.33 6.34 17.82
CA ALA A 289 2.08 7.08 17.77
C ALA A 289 1.56 7.27 19.22
N ILE A 290 0.51 6.56 19.60
CA ILE A 290 -0.10 6.65 20.94
C ILE A 290 0.75 5.94 22.00
N PHE A 291 1.54 4.96 21.57
CA PHE A 291 2.39 4.15 22.44
C PHE A 291 3.81 4.70 22.37
N GLY A 292 4.43 4.98 23.52
CA GLY A 292 5.65 5.80 23.62
C GLY A 292 6.93 5.28 22.95
N LEU A 293 6.90 4.13 22.27
CA LEU A 293 7.98 3.59 21.45
C LEU A 293 7.41 3.04 20.12
N PRO A 294 8.21 2.95 19.05
CA PRO A 294 7.79 2.29 17.81
C PRO A 294 7.44 0.81 18.04
N HIS A 295 6.48 0.31 17.26
CA HIS A 295 6.09 -1.10 17.27
C HIS A 295 6.35 -1.71 15.91
N ALA A 296 6.76 -2.96 15.90
CA ALA A 296 7.12 -3.64 14.67
C ALA A 296 6.94 -5.15 14.82
N THR A 297 6.64 -5.82 13.72
CA THR A 297 6.58 -7.28 13.68
C THR A 297 7.78 -7.84 12.95
N LEU A 298 8.12 -9.09 13.25
CA LEU A 298 9.06 -9.91 12.50
C LEU A 298 8.29 -11.14 12.01
N TYR A 299 8.60 -11.60 10.80
CA TYR A 299 8.16 -12.89 10.31
C TYR A 299 9.27 -13.93 10.52
N ASP A 300 8.93 -15.04 11.17
CA ASP A 300 9.85 -16.18 11.40
C ASP A 300 9.39 -17.39 10.59
N ALA A 301 10.05 -17.60 9.44
CA ALA A 301 9.77 -18.71 8.54
C ALA A 301 10.13 -20.10 9.13
N GLY A 302 10.90 -20.18 10.22
CA GLY A 302 11.23 -21.45 10.87
C GLY A 302 10.10 -22.04 11.71
N THR A 303 9.04 -21.28 11.95
CA THR A 303 7.92 -21.63 12.83
C THR A 303 6.56 -21.75 12.13
N ASP A 304 6.54 -21.60 10.80
CA ASP A 304 5.35 -21.72 9.94
C ASP A 304 5.19 -23.14 9.39
#